data_AF-A0A8S3H471-F1
#
_entry.id   AF-A0A8S3H471-F1
#
_cell.length_a   1.000
_cell.length_b   1.000
_cell.length_c   1.000
_cell.angle_alpha   90.00
_cell.angle_beta   90.00
_cell.angle_gamma   90.00
#
_symmetry.space_group_name_H-M   'P 1'
#
loop_
_entity.id
_entity.type
_entity.pdbx_description
1 polymer ?
#
loop_
_entity_poly.entity_id
_entity_poly.type
_entity_poly.pdbx_seq_one_letter_code
_entity_poly.pdbx_strand_id
1 'polypeptide(L)'
;PYNRRLIWMIIQKMKDIGKCVILTTHFLEEADILSDRIVIMSHGRLQASGTPDFLKQQTDYEYRLFIDKQDACNRDIIVQSVQQIIQTVDLERETSSELVFGIKRGSTQRIAELIRYLYEQRQQLAINGYGLSMATIEEVFL
;
A
#
# COMPACT_ATOMS: atom_id res chain seq x y z
N PRO A 1 -7.35 11.65 -18.50
CA PRO A 1 -6.47 10.47 -18.73
C PRO A 1 -5.38 10.69 -19.79
N TYR A 2 -5.72 11.10 -21.02
CA TYR A 2 -4.76 11.22 -22.13
C TYR A 2 -3.71 12.33 -21.91
N ASN A 3 -4.16 13.56 -21.62
CA ASN A 3 -3.24 14.70 -21.41
C ASN A 3 -2.28 14.50 -20.23
N ARG A 4 -2.71 13.79 -19.17
CA ARG A 4 -1.85 13.49 -18.01
C ARG A 4 -0.69 12.58 -18.40
N ARG A 5 -0.97 11.52 -19.17
CA ARG A 5 0.07 10.62 -19.70
C ARG A 5 1.04 11.35 -20.63
N LEU A 6 0.55 12.29 -21.43
CA LEU A 6 1.40 13.11 -22.30
C LEU A 6 2.38 13.97 -21.47
N ILE A 7 1.90 14.62 -20.41
CA ILE A 7 2.74 15.42 -19.51
C ILE A 7 3.81 14.54 -18.85
N TRP A 8 3.42 13.36 -18.36
CA TRP A 8 4.36 12.41 -17.75
C TRP A 8 5.46 11.97 -18.73
N MET A 9 5.09 11.70 -19.99
CA MET A 9 6.05 11.37 -21.04
C MET A 9 7.01 12.52 -21.34
N ILE A 10 6.54 13.77 -21.32
CA ILE A 10 7.40 14.95 -21.55
C ILE A 10 8.38 15.11 -20.39
N ILE A 11 7.92 14.96 -19.14
CA ILE A 11 8.77 15.06 -17.95
C ILE A 11 9.87 13.99 -17.97
N GLN A 12 9.50 12.74 -18.27
CA GLN A 12 10.46 11.64 -18.41
C GLN A 12 11.50 11.93 -19.50
N LYS A 13 11.06 12.39 -20.68
CA LYS A 13 12.00 12.78 -21.75
C LYS A 13 12.97 13.89 -21.34
N MET A 14 12.49 14.89 -20.59
CA MET A 14 13.35 15.98 -20.08
C MET A 14 14.41 15.45 -19.10
N LYS A 15 14.02 14.51 -18.24
CA LYS A 15 14.92 13.83 -17.32
C LYS A 15 15.95 12.98 -18.06
N ASP A 16 15.55 12.22 -19.08
CA ASP A 16 16.44 11.37 -19.90
C ASP A 16 17.55 12.15 -20.59
N ILE A 17 17.28 13.41 -20.99
CA ILE A 17 18.29 14.32 -21.57
C ILE A 17 19.09 15.08 -20.50
N GLY A 18 18.99 14.71 -19.23
CA GLY A 18 19.77 15.25 -18.11
C GLY A 18 19.28 16.59 -17.55
N LYS A 19 18.01 16.98 -17.79
CA LYS A 19 17.45 18.21 -17.18
C LYS A 19 16.97 17.94 -15.76
N CYS A 20 17.18 18.91 -14.88
CA CYS A 20 16.53 18.96 -13.58
C CYS A 20 15.11 19.52 -13.74
N VAL A 21 14.11 18.77 -13.28
CA VAL A 21 12.70 19.17 -13.31
C VAL A 21 12.20 19.23 -11.87
N ILE A 22 11.65 20.39 -11.49
CA ILE A 22 10.93 20.56 -10.22
C ILE A 22 9.45 20.63 -10.55
N LEU A 23 8.66 19.75 -9.94
CA LEU A 23 7.22 19.72 -10.08
C LEU A 23 6.58 19.79 -8.70
N THR A 24 5.42 20.44 -8.65
CA THR A 24 4.55 20.46 -7.48
C THR A 24 3.23 19.82 -7.89
N THR A 25 2.82 18.77 -7.18
CA THR A 25 1.56 18.07 -7.45
C THR A 25 0.86 17.74 -6.15
N HIS A 26 -0.47 17.71 -6.19
CA HIS A 26 -1.30 17.17 -5.12
C HIS A 26 -1.64 15.69 -5.36
N PHE A 27 -1.31 15.16 -6.54
CA PHE A 27 -1.50 13.75 -6.87
C PHE A 27 -0.25 12.97 -6.45
N LEU A 28 -0.32 12.29 -5.31
CA LEU A 28 0.84 11.57 -4.77
C LEU A 28 1.28 10.39 -5.67
N GLU A 29 0.37 9.84 -6.48
CA GLU A 29 0.68 8.89 -7.55
C GLU A 29 1.64 9.49 -8.61
N GLU A 30 1.48 10.78 -8.95
CA GLU A 30 2.39 11.47 -9.88
C GLU A 30 3.76 11.65 -9.27
N ALA A 31 3.80 12.04 -7.98
CA ALA A 31 5.05 12.22 -7.25
C ALA A 31 5.81 10.89 -7.15
N ASP A 32 5.11 9.79 -6.89
CA ASP A 32 5.69 8.44 -6.77
C ASP A 32 6.28 7.93 -8.09
N ILE A 33 5.62 8.20 -9.23
CA ILE A 33 6.03 7.68 -10.54
C ILE A 33 7.10 8.55 -11.23
N LEU A 34 7.02 9.87 -11.10
CA LEU A 34 7.86 10.79 -11.87
C LEU A 34 9.14 11.22 -11.15
N SER A 35 9.19 11.13 -9.82
CA SER A 35 10.23 11.79 -9.03
C SER A 35 11.36 10.85 -8.65
N ASP A 36 12.60 11.31 -8.79
CA ASP A 36 13.76 10.64 -8.16
C ASP A 36 13.79 10.89 -6.64
N ARG A 37 13.27 12.05 -6.22
CA ARG A 37 13.19 12.46 -4.83
C ARG A 37 11.88 13.21 -4.60
N ILE A 38 11.25 12.92 -3.48
CA ILE A 38 10.04 13.59 -3.01
C ILE A 38 10.43 14.45 -1.79
N VAL A 39 9.82 15.63 -1.72
CA VAL A 39 9.90 16.52 -0.56
C VAL A 39 8.48 16.82 -0.11
N ILE A 40 8.15 16.47 1.13
CA ILE A 40 6.86 16.76 1.74
C ILE A 40 6.99 18.04 2.54
N MET A 41 6.17 19.04 2.21
CA MET A 41 6.12 20.32 2.91
C MET A 41 4.76 20.51 3.57
N SER A 42 4.74 20.97 4.82
CA SER A 42 3.53 21.34 5.54
C SER A 42 3.78 22.58 6.41
N HIS A 43 2.84 23.52 6.42
CA HIS A 43 2.91 24.79 7.15
C HIS A 43 4.23 25.57 6.93
N GLY A 44 4.73 25.60 5.67
CA GLY A 44 5.96 26.30 5.31
C GLY A 44 7.25 25.63 5.81
N ARG A 45 7.17 24.40 6.31
CA ARG A 45 8.32 23.62 6.79
C ARG A 45 8.45 22.31 6.04
N LEU A 46 9.69 21.85 5.87
CA LEU A 46 10.00 20.53 5.32
C LEU A 46 9.72 19.48 6.39
N GLN A 47 8.86 18.51 6.06
CA GLN A 47 8.47 17.43 6.97
C GLN A 47 9.26 16.15 6.66
N ALA A 48 9.39 15.79 5.38
CA ALA A 48 10.14 14.62 4.95
C ALA A 48 10.83 14.87 3.60
N SER A 49 11.95 14.19 3.37
CA SER A 49 12.64 14.18 2.08
C SER A 49 13.35 12.85 1.86
N GLY A 50 13.22 12.30 0.66
CA GLY A 50 13.89 11.05 0.30
C GLY A 50 13.47 10.55 -1.08
N THR A 51 13.92 9.36 -1.45
CA THR A 51 13.35 8.65 -2.59
C THR A 51 11.93 8.18 -2.25
N PRO A 52 11.05 7.92 -3.24
CA PRO A 52 9.71 7.41 -2.96
C PRO A 52 9.74 6.13 -2.12
N ASP A 53 10.65 5.20 -2.45
CA ASP A 53 10.84 3.98 -1.66
C ASP A 53 11.25 4.30 -0.22
N PHE A 54 12.26 5.16 -0.01
CA PHE A 54 12.70 5.53 1.34
C PHE A 54 11.55 6.10 2.18
N LEU A 55 10.70 6.94 1.59
CA LEU A 55 9.55 7.51 2.28
C LEU A 55 8.52 6.43 2.64
N LYS A 56 8.19 5.53 1.71
CA LYS A 56 7.33 4.37 1.97
C LYS A 56 7.93 3.44 3.04
N GLN A 57 9.23 3.50 3.29
CA GLN A 57 9.84 2.74 4.38
C GLN A 57 9.60 3.28 5.77
N GLN A 58 9.11 4.52 5.87
CA GLN A 58 8.77 5.15 7.14
C GLN A 58 7.37 4.79 7.63
N THR A 59 6.57 4.05 6.84
CA THR A 59 5.27 3.54 7.28
C THR A 59 5.44 2.33 8.19
N ASP A 60 4.49 2.14 9.11
CA ASP A 60 4.48 1.01 10.05
C ASP A 60 4.30 -0.35 9.35
N TYR A 61 3.61 -0.35 8.21
CA TYR A 61 3.27 -1.55 7.45
C TYR A 61 3.86 -1.49 6.04
N GLU A 62 4.34 -2.63 5.56
CA GLU A 62 4.86 -2.79 4.20
C GLU A 62 3.74 -3.17 3.22
N TYR A 63 2.82 -4.01 3.69
CA TYR A 63 1.65 -4.45 2.92
C TYR A 63 0.37 -4.30 3.72
N ARG A 64 -0.75 -4.12 3.02
CA ARG A 64 -2.08 -4.30 3.57
C ARG A 64 -2.81 -5.44 2.88
N LEU A 65 -3.41 -6.30 3.69
CA LEU A 65 -4.31 -7.35 3.25
C LEU A 65 -5.74 -6.90 3.47
N PHE A 66 -6.54 -6.97 2.42
CA PHE A 66 -7.98 -6.74 2.43
C PHE A 66 -8.67 -8.09 2.33
N ILE A 67 -9.69 -8.31 3.15
CA ILE A 67 -10.55 -9.49 3.09
C ILE A 67 -12.01 -9.04 3.06
N ASP A 68 -12.72 -9.42 2.00
CA ASP A 68 -14.15 -9.13 1.86
C ASP A 68 -14.96 -10.22 2.56
N LYS A 69 -15.79 -9.84 3.52
CA LYS A 69 -16.62 -10.74 4.33
C LYS A 69 -17.96 -11.07 3.65
N GLN A 70 -18.47 -12.25 3.94
CA GLN A 70 -19.90 -12.58 3.80
C GLN A 70 -20.59 -12.46 5.16
N ASP A 71 -21.91 -12.39 5.19
CA ASP A 71 -22.69 -12.27 6.43
C ASP A 71 -22.45 -13.44 7.40
N ALA A 72 -22.18 -14.64 6.88
CA ALA A 72 -21.90 -15.85 7.67
C ALA A 72 -20.43 -16.00 8.09
N CYS A 73 -19.58 -14.99 7.82
CA CYS A 73 -18.16 -15.00 8.13
C CYS A 73 -17.90 -15.13 9.64
N ASN A 74 -17.02 -16.05 10.03
CA ASN A 74 -16.47 -16.09 11.38
C ASN A 74 -15.17 -15.29 11.44
N ARG A 75 -15.29 -14.02 11.87
CA ARG A 75 -14.18 -13.08 11.97
C ARG A 75 -13.04 -13.58 12.87
N ASP A 76 -13.35 -14.22 13.99
CA ASP A 76 -12.31 -14.63 14.95
C ASP A 76 -11.43 -15.74 14.36
N ILE A 77 -12.01 -16.66 13.60
CA ILE A 77 -11.25 -17.68 12.88
C ILE A 77 -10.31 -17.02 11.87
N ILE A 78 -10.79 -16.03 11.09
CA ILE A 78 -9.95 -15.35 10.10
C ILE A 78 -8.79 -14.62 10.78
N VAL A 79 -9.07 -13.83 11.81
CA VAL A 79 -8.03 -13.07 12.52
C VAL A 79 -7.00 -14.02 13.14
N GLN A 80 -7.45 -15.11 13.77
CA GLN A 80 -6.55 -16.10 14.36
C GLN A 80 -5.69 -16.78 13.30
N SER A 81 -6.27 -17.20 12.18
CA SER A 81 -5.52 -17.84 11.09
C SER A 81 -4.49 -16.90 10.45
N VAL A 82 -4.88 -15.64 10.22
CA VAL A 82 -3.96 -14.62 9.68
C VAL A 82 -2.78 -14.39 10.63
N GLN A 83 -3.04 -14.28 11.93
CA GLN A 83 -2.00 -14.09 12.96
C GLN A 83 -1.12 -15.33 13.18
N GLN A 84 -1.66 -16.54 12.95
CA GLN A 84 -0.87 -17.78 13.00
C GLN A 84 0.13 -17.85 11.85
N ILE A 85 -0.30 -17.46 10.65
CA ILE A 85 0.57 -17.50 9.45
C ILE A 85 1.55 -16.33 9.47
N ILE A 86 1.10 -15.11 9.78
CA ILE A 86 1.94 -13.91 9.84
C ILE A 86 1.94 -13.38 11.28
N GLN A 87 3.05 -13.53 12.00
CA GLN A 87 3.13 -13.09 13.40
C GLN A 87 3.20 -11.57 13.56
N THR A 88 3.68 -10.86 12.53
CA THR A 88 3.83 -9.40 12.55
C THR A 88 2.71 -8.73 11.76
N VAL A 89 1.46 -9.00 12.17
CA VAL A 89 0.25 -8.48 11.53
C VAL A 89 -0.67 -7.84 12.56
N ASP A 90 -1.18 -6.66 12.24
CA ASP A 90 -2.11 -5.91 13.08
C ASP A 90 -3.44 -5.73 12.34
N LEU A 91 -4.57 -5.90 13.02
CA LEU A 91 -5.89 -5.59 12.44
C LEU A 91 -6.08 -4.07 12.49
N GLU A 92 -5.91 -3.40 11.35
CA GLU A 92 -5.99 -1.94 11.24
C GLU A 92 -7.44 -1.45 11.20
N ARG A 93 -8.31 -2.15 10.46
CA ARG A 93 -9.69 -1.74 10.25
C ARG A 93 -10.61 -2.93 10.12
N GLU A 94 -11.78 -2.83 10.74
CA GLU A 94 -12.85 -3.80 10.64
C GLU A 94 -14.17 -3.06 10.36
N THR A 95 -14.86 -3.45 9.29
CA THR A 95 -16.20 -2.96 8.95
C THR A 95 -17.17 -4.13 8.88
N SER A 96 -18.45 -3.92 8.58
CA SER A 96 -19.39 -5.04 8.37
C SER A 96 -18.99 -5.92 7.19
N SER A 97 -18.43 -5.33 6.13
CA SER A 97 -18.12 -6.02 4.87
C SER A 97 -16.65 -6.36 4.67
N GLU A 98 -15.72 -5.82 5.46
CA GLU A 98 -14.29 -6.02 5.21
C GLU A 98 -13.44 -6.13 6.49
N LEU A 99 -12.30 -6.80 6.38
CA LEU A 99 -11.19 -6.76 7.34
C LEU A 99 -9.94 -6.26 6.63
N VAL A 100 -9.22 -5.33 7.26
CA VAL A 100 -7.95 -4.79 6.76
C VAL A 100 -6.87 -5.07 7.79
N PHE A 101 -5.82 -5.75 7.34
CA PHE A 101 -4.65 -6.08 8.15
C PHE A 101 -3.40 -5.38 7.63
N GLY A 102 -2.65 -4.76 8.54
CA GLY A 102 -1.34 -4.19 8.28
C GLY A 102 -0.27 -5.23 8.54
N ILE A 103 0.51 -5.57 7.52
CA ILE A 103 1.60 -6.54 7.58
C ILE A 103 2.93 -5.78 7.67
N LYS A 104 3.65 -5.96 8.78
CA LYS A 104 4.97 -5.36 8.99
C LYS A 104 6.03 -6.02 8.11
N ARG A 105 7.14 -5.30 7.96
CA ARG A 105 8.31 -5.73 7.17
C ARG A 105 8.84 -7.09 7.60
N GLY A 106 9.38 -7.83 6.64
CA GLY A 106 10.09 -9.11 6.88
C GLY A 106 9.20 -10.35 6.81
N SER A 107 7.90 -10.19 6.52
CA SER A 107 6.93 -11.28 6.41
C SER A 107 6.64 -11.72 4.97
N THR A 108 7.35 -11.19 3.97
CA THR A 108 7.09 -11.40 2.53
C THR A 108 7.00 -12.89 2.14
N GLN A 109 7.85 -13.74 2.71
CA GLN A 109 7.88 -15.18 2.39
C GLN A 109 6.58 -15.90 2.81
N ARG A 110 5.91 -15.41 3.85
CA ARG A 110 4.66 -15.99 4.39
C ARG A 110 3.41 -15.41 3.75
N ILE A 111 3.52 -14.33 2.98
CA ILE A 111 2.39 -13.77 2.24
C ILE A 111 1.86 -14.77 1.22
N ALA A 112 2.73 -15.47 0.49
CA ALA A 112 2.29 -16.48 -0.47
C ALA A 112 1.54 -17.64 0.21
N GLU A 113 2.00 -18.08 1.38
CA GLU A 113 1.34 -19.08 2.21
C GLU A 113 -0.04 -18.60 2.69
N LEU A 114 -0.12 -17.36 3.18
CA LEU A 114 -1.37 -16.74 3.60
C LEU A 114 -2.39 -16.66 2.47
N ILE A 115 -1.97 -16.17 1.30
CA ILE A 115 -2.84 -16.04 0.13
C ILE A 115 -3.36 -17.42 -0.30
N ARG A 116 -2.51 -18.43 -0.29
CA ARG A 116 -2.90 -19.81 -0.59
C ARG A 116 -3.91 -20.35 0.43
N TYR A 117 -3.67 -20.13 1.72
CA TYR A 117 -4.60 -20.52 2.78
C TYR A 117 -5.98 -19.87 2.60
N LEU A 118 -6.02 -18.56 2.35
CA LEU A 118 -7.28 -17.83 2.13
C LEU A 118 -8.02 -18.33 0.88
N TYR A 119 -7.27 -18.72 -0.17
CA TYR A 119 -7.85 -19.33 -1.37
C TYR A 119 -8.47 -20.69 -1.08
N GLU A 120 -7.73 -21.58 -0.42
CA GLU A 120 -8.16 -22.95 -0.12
C GLU A 120 -9.33 -22.99 0.88
N GLN A 121 -9.32 -22.09 1.87
CA GLN A 121 -10.33 -22.04 2.93
C GLN A 121 -11.47 -21.05 2.65
N ARG A 122 -11.52 -20.43 1.46
CA ARG A 122 -12.47 -19.36 1.10
C ARG A 122 -13.93 -19.67 1.43
N GLN A 123 -14.38 -20.90 1.12
CA GLN A 123 -15.75 -21.34 1.38
C GLN A 123 -16.01 -21.55 2.87
N GLN A 124 -15.05 -22.13 3.61
CA GLN A 124 -15.17 -22.40 5.04
C GLN A 124 -15.15 -21.11 5.86
N LEU A 125 -14.33 -20.14 5.45
CA LEU A 125 -14.23 -18.82 6.07
C LEU A 125 -15.37 -17.87 5.67
N ALA A 126 -16.20 -18.26 4.70
CA ALA A 126 -17.27 -17.45 4.12
C ALA A 126 -16.77 -16.04 3.72
N ILE A 127 -15.73 -15.99 2.86
CA ILE A 127 -15.17 -14.74 2.33
C ILE A 127 -15.47 -14.57 0.84
N ASN A 128 -15.81 -13.34 0.44
CA ASN A 128 -16.08 -12.99 -0.95
C ASN A 128 -14.80 -12.82 -1.76
N GLY A 129 -13.71 -12.39 -1.14
CA GLY A 129 -12.48 -12.10 -1.84
C GLY A 129 -11.39 -11.64 -0.88
N TYR A 130 -10.19 -11.48 -1.42
CA TYR A 130 -9.08 -10.87 -0.71
C TYR A 130 -8.18 -10.12 -1.69
N GLY A 131 -7.46 -9.13 -1.21
CA GLY A 131 -6.54 -8.30 -1.97
C GLY A 131 -5.30 -7.94 -1.15
N LEU A 132 -4.19 -7.63 -1.83
CA LEU A 132 -2.96 -7.18 -1.20
C LEU A 132 -2.51 -5.87 -1.87
N SER A 133 -2.18 -4.86 -1.07
CA SER A 133 -1.54 -3.62 -1.56
C SER A 133 -0.24 -3.36 -0.81
N MET A 134 0.67 -2.61 -1.43
CA MET A 134 1.85 -2.06 -0.76
C MET A 134 1.55 -0.68 -0.16
N ALA A 135 2.40 -0.24 0.76
CA ALA A 135 2.36 1.12 1.29
C ALA A 135 2.51 2.17 0.17
N THR A 136 1.70 3.22 0.25
CA THR A 136 1.66 4.32 -0.72
C THR A 136 2.27 5.60 -0.14
N ILE A 137 2.65 6.56 -1.00
CA ILE A 137 3.09 7.88 -0.54
C ILE A 137 1.95 8.64 0.18
N GLU A 138 0.70 8.32 -0.14
CA GLU A 138 -0.48 8.87 0.55
C GLU A 138 -0.47 8.55 2.04
N GLU A 139 -0.06 7.36 2.43
CA GLU A 139 0.06 6.97 3.83
C GLU A 139 1.23 7.64 4.54
N VAL A 140 2.29 8.00 3.81
CA VAL A 140 3.40 8.78 4.39
C VAL A 140 2.96 10.22 4.64
N PHE A 141 1.96 10.70 3.90
CA PHE A 141 1.47 12.07 3.99
C PHE A 141 0.42 12.27 5.10
N LEU A 142 -0.37 11.23 5.40
CA LEU A 142 -1.44 11.23 6.40
C LEU A 142 -0.90 11.01 7.83
#